data_AF-A0A0B3VY17-F1
#
_entry.id   AF-A0A0B3VY17-F1
#
_cell.length_a   1.000
_cell.length_b   1.000
_cell.length_c   1.000
_cell.angle_alpha   90.00
_cell.angle_beta   90.00
_cell.angle_gamma   90.00
#
_symmetry.space_group_name_H-M   'P 1'
#
loop_
_entity.id
_entity.type
_entity.pdbx_description
1 polymer ?
#
loop_
_entity_poly.entity_id
_entity_poly.type
_entity_poly.pdbx_seq_one_letter_code
_entity_poly.pdbx_strand_id
1 'polypeptide(L)'
;MTKEQVAERIILSHNGISKKKYEDRSFNSEDWQRIVKTMEAFSTDDIKIDDKISTIQGIKKELRSFKPDVLIVDYVQLLIPNSFKDSRERQVAELSRELKKITIDYGIIVLQLIQLAEKGTGNYRPHGESYTRESRAIYHD
;
A
#
# COMPACT_ATOMS: atom_id res chain seq x y z
N MET A 1 0.71 5.47 7.33
CA MET A 1 0.26 4.43 8.27
C MET A 1 1.52 3.75 8.77
N THR A 2 1.64 3.44 10.06
CA THR A 2 2.84 2.74 10.55
C THR A 2 2.73 1.24 10.25
N LYS A 3 3.86 0.53 10.25
CA LYS A 3 3.87 -0.92 10.06
C LYS A 3 3.02 -1.67 11.10
N GLU A 4 2.97 -1.18 12.34
CA GLU A 4 2.17 -1.77 13.42
C GLU A 4 0.67 -1.66 13.12
N GLN A 5 0.22 -0.52 12.57
CA GLN A 5 -1.17 -0.32 12.19
C GLN A 5 -1.60 -1.22 11.03
N VAL A 6 -0.70 -1.48 10.07
CA VAL A 6 -0.96 -2.42 8.97
C VAL A 6 -1.03 -3.85 9.50
N ALA A 7 -0.08 -4.26 10.35
CA ALA A 7 -0.08 -5.57 10.97
C ALA A 7 -1.34 -5.82 11.80
N GLU A 8 -1.78 -4.84 12.61
CA GLU A 8 -3.03 -4.88 13.35
C GLU A 8 -4.22 -5.17 12.43
N ARG A 9 -4.33 -4.45 11.30
CA ARG A 9 -5.42 -4.64 10.34
C ARG A 9 -5.41 -6.03 9.72
N ILE A 10 -4.24 -6.57 9.39
CA ILE A 10 -4.12 -7.94 8.86
C ILE A 10 -4.65 -8.94 9.89
N ILE A 11 -4.20 -8.82 11.14
CA ILE A 11 -4.61 -9.72 12.22
C ILE A 11 -6.13 -9.66 12.43
N LEU A 12 -6.69 -8.46 12.59
CA LEU A 12 -8.12 -8.28 12.84
C LEU A 12 -8.99 -8.72 11.66
N SER A 13 -8.49 -8.60 10.43
CA SER A 13 -9.22 -9.05 9.24
C SER A 13 -9.39 -10.58 9.18
N HIS A 14 -8.54 -11.34 9.86
CA HIS A 14 -8.48 -12.80 9.75
C HIS A 14 -9.16 -13.55 10.91
N ASN A 15 -9.51 -12.86 12.00
CA ASN A 15 -10.02 -13.49 13.22
C ASN A 15 -11.45 -13.05 13.64
N GLY A 16 -12.06 -12.13 12.88
CA GLY A 16 -13.43 -11.66 13.12
C GLY A 16 -13.59 -10.79 14.36
N ILE A 17 -12.50 -10.35 14.97
CA ILE A 17 -12.53 -9.44 16.13
C ILE A 17 -12.73 -8.02 15.64
N SER A 18 -13.71 -7.33 16.20
CA SER A 18 -13.96 -5.94 15.83
C SER A 18 -12.84 -5.02 16.31
N LYS A 19 -12.55 -3.98 15.53
CA LYS A 19 -11.56 -2.96 15.90
C LYS A 19 -11.86 -2.32 17.26
N LYS A 20 -13.14 -2.05 17.55
CA LYS A 20 -13.59 -1.53 18.84
C LYS A 20 -13.21 -2.45 20.00
N LYS A 21 -13.49 -3.76 19.87
CA LYS A 21 -13.14 -4.75 20.89
C LYS A 21 -11.63 -4.81 21.13
N TYR A 22 -10.85 -4.65 20.04
CA TYR A 22 -9.40 -4.59 20.11
C TYR A 22 -8.87 -3.35 20.84
N GLU A 23 -9.36 -2.17 20.48
CA GLU A 23 -9.01 -0.90 21.12
C GLU A 23 -9.40 -0.88 22.61
N ASP A 24 -10.60 -1.37 22.93
CA ASP A 24 -11.12 -1.46 24.30
C ASP A 24 -10.44 -2.57 25.13
N ARG A 25 -9.55 -3.38 24.51
CA ARG A 25 -8.88 -4.55 25.12
C ARG A 25 -9.85 -5.53 25.79
N SER A 26 -11.07 -5.62 25.27
CA SER A 26 -12.17 -6.39 25.85
C SER A 26 -12.24 -7.81 25.26
N PHE A 27 -11.15 -8.56 25.42
CA PHE A 27 -11.00 -9.91 24.88
C PHE A 27 -11.41 -10.97 25.91
N ASN A 28 -12.16 -11.97 25.47
CA ASN A 28 -12.32 -13.21 26.21
C ASN A 28 -11.17 -14.19 25.85
N SER A 29 -11.12 -15.34 26.52
CA SER A 29 -10.08 -16.35 26.28
C SER A 29 -10.07 -16.89 24.85
N GLU A 30 -11.23 -16.99 24.20
CA GLU A 30 -11.35 -17.47 22.82
C GLU A 30 -10.82 -16.44 21.82
N ASP A 31 -11.11 -15.14 22.02
CA ASP A 31 -10.55 -14.06 21.20
C ASP A 31 -9.03 -14.06 21.26
N TRP A 32 -8.46 -14.22 22.46
CA TRP A 32 -7.02 -14.31 22.65
C TRP A 32 -6.41 -15.48 21.87
N GLN A 33 -7.03 -16.67 21.94
CA GLN A 33 -6.58 -17.82 21.16
C GLN A 33 -6.63 -17.56 19.66
N ARG A 34 -7.69 -16.91 19.17
CA ARG A 34 -7.80 -16.54 17.74
C ARG A 34 -6.72 -15.54 17.33
N ILE A 35 -6.44 -14.51 18.14
CA ILE A 35 -5.38 -13.52 17.87
C ILE A 35 -4.02 -14.22 17.78
N VAL A 36 -3.65 -15.01 18.79
CA VAL A 36 -2.35 -15.70 18.84
C VAL A 36 -2.19 -16.62 17.65
N LYS A 37 -3.22 -17.42 17.33
CA LYS A 37 -3.20 -18.31 16.17
C LYS A 37 -3.01 -17.54 14.85
N THR A 38 -3.66 -16.39 14.69
CA THR A 38 -3.45 -15.53 13.51
C THR A 38 -2.04 -14.97 13.49
N MET A 39 -1.51 -14.49 14.62
CA MET A 39 -0.13 -13.99 14.71
C MET A 39 0.88 -15.07 14.31
N GLU A 40 0.71 -16.31 14.78
CA GLU A 40 1.55 -17.44 14.39
C GLU A 40 1.47 -17.72 12.89
N ALA A 41 0.27 -17.69 12.31
CA ALA A 41 0.07 -17.92 10.87
C ALA A 41 0.73 -16.84 9.99
N PHE A 42 0.83 -15.60 10.48
CA PHE A 42 1.45 -14.48 9.77
C PHE A 42 2.89 -14.17 10.25
N SER A 43 3.41 -14.93 11.22
CA SER A 43 4.81 -14.83 11.66
C SER A 43 5.72 -15.59 10.69
N THR A 44 5.61 -15.28 9.41
CA THR A 44 6.42 -15.86 8.33
C THR A 44 7.36 -14.79 7.77
N ASP A 45 8.45 -15.22 7.15
CA ASP A 45 9.35 -14.32 6.41
C ASP A 45 8.79 -13.95 5.02
N ASP A 46 7.56 -14.36 4.70
CA ASP A 46 6.96 -14.17 3.36
C ASP A 46 6.35 -12.77 3.17
N ILE A 47 6.12 -12.02 4.26
CA ILE A 47 5.52 -10.68 4.22
C ILE A 47 6.43 -9.69 4.91
N LYS A 48 6.85 -8.67 4.17
CA LYS A 48 7.59 -7.53 4.71
C LYS A 48 6.78 -6.25 4.56
N ILE A 49 6.57 -5.56 5.68
CA ILE A 49 5.92 -4.24 5.73
C ILE A 49 6.99 -3.19 6.00
N ASP A 50 7.13 -2.23 5.09
CA ASP A 50 8.04 -1.10 5.22
C ASP A 50 7.27 0.22 5.21
N ASP A 51 7.47 1.04 6.24
CA ASP A 51 6.84 2.36 6.42
C ASP A 51 7.84 3.51 6.33
N LYS A 52 9.08 3.25 5.87
CA LYS A 52 10.19 4.21 5.80
C LYS A 52 10.66 4.49 4.38
N ILE A 53 10.58 3.49 3.49
CA ILE A 53 10.97 3.61 2.09
C ILE A 53 9.96 4.51 1.38
N SER A 54 10.46 5.61 0.81
CA SER A 54 9.65 6.59 0.10
C SER A 54 10.14 6.88 -1.32
N THR A 55 11.24 6.27 -1.78
CA THR A 55 11.80 6.49 -3.12
C THR A 55 11.78 5.21 -3.96
N ILE A 56 11.69 5.35 -5.29
CA ILE A 56 11.80 4.24 -6.23
C ILE A 56 13.14 3.50 -6.08
N GLN A 57 14.24 4.22 -5.87
CA GLN A 57 15.54 3.54 -5.65
C GLN A 57 15.55 2.72 -4.35
N GLY A 58 14.90 3.23 -3.30
CA GLY A 58 14.72 2.50 -2.04
C GLY A 58 13.95 1.19 -2.24
N ILE A 59 12.82 1.26 -2.96
CA ILE A 59 12.02 0.07 -3.32
C ILE A 59 12.88 -0.92 -4.12
N LYS A 60 13.55 -0.47 -5.18
CA LYS A 60 14.44 -1.32 -6.01
C LYS A 60 15.55 -1.98 -5.18
N LYS A 61 16.12 -1.27 -4.20
CA LYS A 61 17.12 -1.84 -3.28
C LYS A 61 16.53 -2.95 -2.42
N GLU A 62 15.35 -2.73 -1.86
CA GLU A 62 14.66 -3.71 -1.03
C GLU A 62 14.26 -4.96 -1.84
N LEU A 63 13.74 -4.79 -3.06
CA LEU A 63 13.37 -5.90 -3.94
C LEU A 63 14.55 -6.83 -4.27
N ARG A 64 15.77 -6.29 -4.43
CA ARG A 64 16.97 -7.13 -4.64
C ARG A 64 17.31 -8.00 -3.44
N SER A 65 17.00 -7.52 -2.23
CA SER A 65 17.27 -8.23 -0.98
C SER A 65 16.18 -9.25 -0.66
N PHE A 66 14.91 -8.84 -0.71
CA PHE A 66 13.77 -9.64 -0.27
C PHE A 66 13.22 -10.57 -1.35
N LYS A 67 13.27 -10.14 -2.63
CA LYS A 67 12.79 -10.89 -3.81
C LYS A 67 11.34 -11.41 -3.68
N PRO A 68 10.35 -10.54 -3.40
CA PRO A 68 8.96 -10.96 -3.28
C PRO A 68 8.32 -11.26 -4.64
N ASP A 69 7.23 -12.01 -4.66
CA ASP A 69 6.39 -12.20 -5.85
C ASP A 69 5.46 -11.00 -6.13
N VAL A 70 5.11 -10.25 -5.08
CA VAL A 70 4.17 -9.12 -5.13
C VAL A 70 4.72 -7.92 -4.37
N LEU A 71 4.66 -6.74 -5.00
CA LEU A 71 4.88 -5.44 -4.38
C LEU A 71 3.55 -4.70 -4.25
N ILE A 72 3.23 -4.23 -3.03
CA ILE A 72 2.08 -3.36 -2.78
C ILE A 72 2.59 -1.98 -2.35
N VAL A 73 2.13 -0.91 -3.01
CA VAL A 73 2.51 0.48 -2.70
C VAL A 73 1.27 1.26 -2.24
N ASP A 74 1.24 1.62 -0.95
CA ASP A 74 0.18 2.43 -0.33
C ASP A 74 0.71 3.83 0.06
N TYR A 75 0.51 4.88 -0.71
CA TYR A 75 -0.02 4.98 -2.08
C TYR A 75 0.94 5.82 -2.92
N VAL A 76 0.88 5.73 -4.26
CA VAL A 76 1.91 6.29 -5.17
C VAL A 76 2.19 7.78 -4.95
N GLN A 77 1.17 8.56 -4.59
CA GLN A 77 1.34 9.99 -4.32
C GLN A 77 2.21 10.30 -3.06
N LEU A 78 2.51 9.35 -2.19
CA LEU A 78 3.43 9.56 -1.06
C LEU A 78 4.91 9.31 -1.43
N LEU A 79 5.18 8.77 -2.62
CA LEU A 79 6.55 8.57 -3.07
C LEU A 79 7.22 9.91 -3.43
N ILE A 80 8.51 9.99 -3.11
CA ILE A 80 9.38 11.11 -3.39
C ILE A 80 9.93 10.96 -4.82
N PRO A 81 9.66 11.92 -5.72
CA PRO A 81 10.16 11.91 -7.09
C PRO A 81 11.65 12.26 -7.15
N ASN A 82 12.28 11.95 -8.29
CA ASN A 82 13.69 12.29 -8.53
C ASN A 82 13.90 13.80 -8.75
N SER A 83 12.94 14.46 -9.41
CA SER A 83 12.99 15.88 -9.75
C SER A 83 11.86 16.64 -9.04
N PHE A 84 12.23 17.55 -8.14
CA PHE A 84 11.28 18.46 -7.51
C PHE A 84 10.94 19.69 -8.37
N LYS A 85 11.64 19.87 -9.50
CA LYS A 85 11.44 21.03 -10.39
C LYS A 85 10.22 20.89 -11.29
N ASP A 86 9.76 19.66 -11.51
CA ASP A 86 8.63 19.36 -12.36
C ASP A 86 7.29 19.61 -11.67
N SER A 87 6.23 19.79 -12.47
CA SER A 87 4.89 19.85 -11.92
C SER A 87 4.54 18.54 -11.21
N ARG A 88 3.70 18.63 -10.19
CA ARG A 88 3.26 17.45 -9.44
C ARG A 88 2.64 16.37 -10.33
N GLU A 89 1.91 16.78 -11.35
CA GLU A 89 1.35 15.89 -12.38
C GLU A 89 2.43 15.06 -13.10
N ARG A 90 3.52 15.70 -13.51
CA ARG A 90 4.65 15.03 -14.18
C ARG A 90 5.40 14.12 -13.22
N GLN A 91 5.62 14.58 -11.99
CA GLN A 91 6.27 13.76 -10.95
C GLN A 91 5.50 12.46 -10.70
N VAL A 92 4.17 12.53 -10.56
CA VAL A 92 3.35 11.33 -10.33
C VAL A 92 3.29 10.44 -11.58
N ALA A 93 3.26 11.03 -12.78
CA ALA A 93 3.38 10.26 -14.02
C ALA A 93 4.72 9.51 -14.13
N GLU A 94 5.83 10.16 -13.74
CA GLU A 94 7.15 9.52 -13.70
C GLU A 94 7.17 8.36 -12.70
N LEU A 95 6.66 8.58 -11.49
CA LEU A 95 6.58 7.54 -10.44
C LEU A 95 5.76 6.33 -10.89
N SER A 96 4.60 6.57 -11.51
CA SER A 96 3.74 5.52 -12.09
C SER A 96 4.49 4.69 -13.14
N ARG A 97 5.16 5.35 -14.09
CA ARG A 97 5.98 4.67 -15.11
C ARG A 97 7.14 3.88 -14.51
N GLU A 98 7.81 4.41 -13.50
CA GLU A 98 8.89 3.69 -12.82
C GLU A 98 8.39 2.45 -12.07
N LEU A 99 7.22 2.52 -11.43
CA LEU A 99 6.55 1.35 -10.83
C LEU A 99 6.16 0.32 -11.91
N LYS A 100 5.68 0.77 -13.07
CA LYS A 100 5.42 -0.12 -14.21
C LYS A 100 6.69 -0.82 -14.70
N LYS A 101 7.82 -0.12 -14.76
CA LYS A 101 9.10 -0.74 -15.13
C LYS A 101 9.57 -1.79 -14.12
N ILE A 102 9.26 -1.63 -12.82
CA ILE A 102 9.61 -2.63 -11.80
C ILE A 102 8.99 -4.00 -12.12
N THR A 103 7.79 -4.06 -12.71
CA THR A 103 7.20 -5.35 -13.09
C THR A 103 8.04 -6.09 -14.12
N ILE A 104 8.63 -5.35 -15.07
CA ILE A 104 9.49 -5.88 -16.13
C ILE A 104 10.87 -6.22 -15.57
N ASP A 105 11.48 -5.30 -14.83
CA ASP A 105 12.84 -5.41 -14.31
C ASP A 105 13.01 -6.57 -13.32
N TYR A 106 11.98 -6.84 -12.51
CA TYR A 106 12.03 -7.85 -11.44
C TYR A 106 11.13 -9.06 -11.71
N GLY A 107 10.23 -9.01 -12.70
CA GLY A 107 9.30 -10.10 -13.00
C GLY A 107 8.23 -10.31 -11.93
N ILE A 108 7.82 -9.25 -11.21
CA ILE A 108 6.89 -9.31 -10.07
C ILE A 108 5.58 -8.58 -10.37
N ILE A 109 4.52 -8.92 -9.62
CA ILE A 109 3.25 -8.20 -9.67
C ILE A 109 3.37 -6.92 -8.83
N VAL A 110 2.97 -5.77 -9.38
CA VAL A 110 2.94 -4.49 -8.66
C VAL A 110 1.49 -4.03 -8.52
N LEU A 111 1.04 -3.87 -7.27
CA LEU A 111 -0.24 -3.27 -6.92
C LEU A 111 0.00 -1.87 -6.35
N GLN A 112 -0.37 -0.84 -7.11
CA GLN A 112 -0.28 0.55 -6.66
C GLN A 112 -1.65 1.05 -6.20
N LEU A 113 -1.74 1.51 -4.95
CA LEU A 113 -2.91 2.24 -4.48
C LEU A 113 -2.79 3.70 -4.92
N ILE A 114 -3.94 4.28 -5.25
CA ILE A 114 -4.04 5.65 -5.71
C ILE A 114 -5.11 6.37 -4.88
N GLN A 115 -4.83 7.60 -4.49
CA GLN A 115 -5.87 8.48 -3.98
C GLN A 115 -6.62 9.11 -5.15
N LEU A 116 -7.95 9.12 -5.06
CA LEU A 116 -8.80 9.79 -6.06
C LEU A 116 -9.02 11.26 -5.70
N ALA A 117 -9.25 12.09 -6.72
CA ALA A 117 -9.64 13.47 -6.55
C ALA A 117 -11.10 13.57 -6.09
N GLU A 118 -11.36 14.47 -5.14
CA GLU A 118 -12.72 14.79 -4.71
C GLU A 118 -13.40 15.67 -5.76
N LYS A 119 -14.60 15.28 -6.23
CA LYS A 119 -15.34 16.00 -7.28
C LYS A 119 -16.60 16.72 -6.79
N GLY A 120 -16.73 16.89 -5.47
CA GLY A 120 -17.85 17.59 -4.83
C GLY A 120 -18.88 16.67 -4.18
N THR A 121 -19.90 17.28 -3.60
CA THR A 121 -20.94 16.61 -2.81
C THR A 121 -22.05 16.06 -3.72
N GLY A 122 -21.98 14.78 -4.02
CA GLY A 122 -22.99 14.04 -4.79
C GLY A 122 -22.64 12.56 -4.83
N ASN A 123 -23.57 11.70 -5.24
CA ASN A 123 -23.33 10.26 -5.36
C ASN A 123 -22.53 9.95 -6.64
N TYR A 124 -21.31 10.48 -6.71
CA TYR A 124 -20.40 10.29 -7.81
C TYR A 124 -19.68 8.95 -7.64
N ARG A 125 -20.11 7.93 -8.39
CA ARG A 125 -19.30 6.72 -8.54
C ARG A 125 -18.05 7.09 -9.36
N PRO A 126 -16.83 6.91 -8.82
CA PRO A 126 -15.63 7.25 -9.57
C PRO A 126 -15.52 6.42 -10.86
N HIS A 127 -15.30 7.08 -11.99
CA HIS A 127 -15.14 6.42 -13.28
C HIS A 127 -14.17 7.16 -14.22
N GLY A 128 -13.29 6.41 -14.87
CA GLY A 128 -12.32 6.92 -15.86
C GLY A 128 -11.19 7.76 -15.26
N GLU A 129 -10.30 8.22 -16.15
CA GLU A 129 -9.07 8.96 -15.83
C GLU A 129 -9.30 10.26 -15.04
N SER A 130 -10.49 10.83 -15.11
CA SER A 130 -10.74 12.15 -14.52
C SER A 130 -10.78 12.16 -12.98
N TYR A 131 -10.79 10.99 -12.33
CA TYR A 131 -10.75 10.85 -10.87
C TYR A 131 -9.34 10.59 -10.33
N THR A 132 -8.34 10.33 -11.17
CA THR A 132 -6.96 10.16 -10.69
C THR A 132 -6.45 11.49 -10.15
N ARG A 133 -6.16 11.56 -8.86
CA ARG A 133 -5.60 12.77 -8.25
C ARG A 133 -4.21 13.02 -8.81
N GLU A 134 -3.90 14.29 -9.06
CA GLU A 134 -2.60 14.80 -9.52
C GLU A 134 -2.17 14.39 -10.94
N SER A 135 -2.43 13.16 -11.41
CA SER A 135 -2.01 12.74 -12.76
C SER A 135 -2.91 11.70 -13.40
N ARG A 136 -3.33 11.97 -14.64
CA ARG A 136 -4.11 11.03 -15.47
C ARG A 136 -3.28 9.89 -16.04
N ALA A 137 -1.96 10.06 -16.12
CA ALA A 137 -1.05 9.04 -16.64
C ALA A 137 -1.16 7.72 -15.86
N ILE A 138 -1.48 7.79 -14.56
CA ILE A 138 -1.71 6.63 -13.70
C ILE A 138 -2.78 5.68 -14.26
N TYR A 139 -3.78 6.21 -14.99
CA TYR A 139 -4.83 5.39 -15.61
C TYR A 139 -4.35 4.67 -16.88
N HIS A 140 -3.29 5.17 -17.52
CA HIS A 140 -2.82 4.69 -18.82
C HIS A 140 -1.56 3.82 -18.75
N ASP A 141 -0.79 3.92 -17.66
CA ASP A 141 0.43 3.12 -17.44
C ASP A 141 0.12 1.69 -16.95
#